data_AF-A0A3A5WEE6-F1
#
_entry.id   AF-A0A3A5WEE6-F1
#
_cell.length_a   1.000
_cell.length_b   1.000
_cell.length_c   1.000
_cell.angle_alpha   90.00
_cell.angle_beta   90.00
_cell.angle_gamma   90.00
#
_symmetry.space_group_name_H-M   'P 1'
#
loop_
_entity.id
_entity.type
_entity.pdbx_description
1 polymer ?
#
loop_
_entity_poly.entity_id
_entity_poly.type
_entity_poly.pdbx_seq_one_letter_code
_entity_poly.pdbx_strand_id
1 'polypeptide(L)'
;ALALYVGATGIVDVAPTGFVWTEEGLQTMAYLWAMNGANMSMYGDPEPGDVFTEAHLGIWNGATVAFGGGSDAMQDLVPGGGTALAMYVGAGGIVQWSNLSAMPVATNVSVTPASPGVDDALACVYEYTDPQGDVDASSVRWYVNNVSIGEDVATVSLSTGDVVSCSVLPSDGINPGFRNHSDDVVIG
;
A
#
# COMPACT_ATOMS: atom_id res chain seq x y z
N ALA A 1 -14.14 29.39 5.72
CA ALA A 1 -15.19 28.36 5.61
C ALA A 1 -14.47 27.05 5.32
N LEU A 2 -14.46 26.11 6.27
CA LEU A 2 -13.91 24.78 6.06
C LEU A 2 -14.87 24.07 5.11
N ALA A 3 -14.45 23.85 3.86
CA ALA A 3 -15.27 23.10 2.91
C ALA A 3 -15.19 21.62 3.30
N LEU A 4 -16.17 21.13 4.04
CA LEU A 4 -16.36 19.70 4.28
C LEU A 4 -16.62 19.04 2.92
N TYR A 5 -15.77 18.10 2.52
CA TYR A 5 -16.02 17.27 1.34
C TYR A 5 -16.63 15.95 1.78
N VAL A 6 -17.69 15.50 1.12
CA VAL A 6 -18.32 14.20 1.42
C VAL A 6 -17.71 13.17 0.48
N GLY A 7 -16.81 12.34 1.00
CA GLY A 7 -16.31 11.15 0.33
C GLY A 7 -17.23 9.95 0.56
N ALA A 8 -16.98 8.84 -0.17
CA ALA A 8 -17.78 7.62 -0.08
C ALA A 8 -17.77 6.95 1.32
N THR A 9 -16.84 7.34 2.20
CA THR A 9 -16.66 6.85 3.57
C THR A 9 -17.01 7.87 4.65
N GLY A 10 -17.43 9.09 4.30
CA GLY A 10 -17.79 10.13 5.28
C GLY A 10 -17.31 11.53 4.91
N ILE A 11 -17.25 12.40 5.91
CA ILE A 11 -16.67 13.75 5.77
C ILE A 11 -15.15 13.61 5.71
N VAL A 12 -14.55 14.04 4.62
CA VAL A 12 -13.10 14.18 4.49
C VAL A 12 -12.72 15.66 4.61
N ASP A 13 -11.62 15.93 5.32
CA ASP A 13 -11.12 17.29 5.56
C ASP A 13 -10.48 17.92 4.29
N VAL A 14 -10.20 17.09 3.28
CA VAL A 14 -9.53 17.49 2.03
C VAL A 14 -10.36 17.06 0.83
N ALA A 15 -10.52 17.97 -0.14
CA ALA A 15 -11.20 17.66 -1.40
C ALA A 15 -10.47 16.53 -2.17
N PRO A 16 -11.18 15.52 -2.71
CA PRO A 16 -10.61 14.48 -3.54
C PRO A 16 -9.87 15.08 -4.73
N THR A 17 -8.61 14.68 -4.91
CA THR A 17 -7.79 15.05 -6.07
C THR A 17 -7.94 14.07 -7.23
N GLY A 18 -8.59 12.92 -6.99
CA GLY A 18 -8.57 11.78 -7.92
C GLY A 18 -7.42 10.80 -7.63
N PHE A 19 -6.58 11.07 -6.61
CA PHE A 19 -5.42 10.25 -6.28
C PHE A 19 -5.36 9.99 -4.77
N VAL A 20 -4.93 8.80 -4.41
CA VAL A 20 -4.76 8.37 -3.02
C VAL A 20 -3.41 7.68 -2.83
N TRP A 21 -2.86 7.76 -1.62
CA TRP A 21 -1.61 7.10 -1.26
C TRP A 21 -1.72 5.59 -1.36
N THR A 22 -0.68 4.95 -1.91
CA THR A 22 -0.45 3.51 -1.78
C THR A 22 0.49 3.24 -0.62
N GLU A 23 0.43 2.03 -0.04
CA GLU A 23 1.39 1.61 0.99
C GLU A 23 2.85 1.69 0.49
N GLU A 24 3.10 1.21 -0.73
CA GLU A 24 4.41 1.31 -1.40
C GLU A 24 4.86 2.76 -1.57
N GLY A 25 3.91 3.67 -1.85
CA GLY A 25 4.17 5.09 -1.95
C GLY A 25 4.62 5.71 -0.64
N LEU A 26 3.96 5.36 0.46
CA LEU A 26 4.36 5.80 1.80
C LEU A 26 5.74 5.26 2.17
N GLN A 27 6.05 4.00 1.85
CA GLN A 27 7.38 3.43 2.07
C GLN A 27 8.46 4.12 1.22
N THR A 28 8.15 4.40 -0.05
CA THR A 28 9.05 5.13 -0.96
C THR A 28 9.36 6.53 -0.42
N MET A 29 8.34 7.24 0.07
CA MET A 29 8.51 8.54 0.69
C MET A 29 9.31 8.44 2.00
N ALA A 30 9.02 7.48 2.86
CA ALA A 30 9.79 7.30 4.10
C ALA A 30 11.28 7.07 3.80
N TYR A 31 11.59 6.26 2.78
CA TYR A 31 12.95 5.98 2.35
C TYR A 31 13.67 7.22 1.79
N LEU A 32 13.05 7.92 0.83
CA LEU A 32 13.62 9.12 0.22
C LEU A 32 13.90 10.22 1.28
N TRP A 33 13.11 10.27 2.35
CA TRP A 33 13.24 11.25 3.42
C TRP A 33 14.35 10.86 4.41
N ALA A 34 14.49 9.58 4.72
CA ALA A 34 15.63 9.08 5.48
C ALA A 34 16.97 9.43 4.81
N MET A 35 17.01 9.48 3.47
CA MET A 35 18.20 9.88 2.70
C MET A 35 18.48 11.39 2.72
N ASN A 36 17.43 12.23 2.77
CA ASN A 36 17.54 13.69 2.67
C ASN A 36 17.59 14.42 4.04
N GLY A 37 17.62 13.67 5.15
CA GLY A 37 17.75 14.18 6.51
C GLY A 37 16.47 13.97 7.34
N ALA A 38 16.64 13.33 8.51
CA ALA A 38 15.59 12.74 9.35
C ALA A 38 14.56 13.69 10.00
N ASN A 39 14.41 14.95 9.56
CA ASN A 39 13.63 15.96 10.27
C ASN A 39 12.44 16.54 9.48
N MET A 40 11.92 15.79 8.51
CA MET A 40 10.66 16.12 7.84
C MET A 40 9.68 14.97 8.03
N SER A 41 8.62 15.19 8.80
CA SER A 41 7.44 14.32 8.82
C SER A 41 6.68 14.50 7.50
N MET A 42 6.03 13.44 7.02
CA MET A 42 5.10 13.56 5.90
C MET A 42 4.00 14.54 6.30
N TYR A 43 3.61 15.45 5.41
CA TYR A 43 2.56 16.41 5.75
C TYR A 43 1.27 15.65 6.09
N GLY A 44 0.83 15.76 7.34
CA GLY A 44 -0.39 15.11 7.83
C GLY A 44 -0.28 13.60 8.09
N ASP A 45 0.91 13.01 8.06
CA ASP A 45 1.15 11.57 8.33
C ASP A 45 0.14 10.63 7.65
N PRO A 46 0.09 10.62 6.30
CA PRO A 46 -0.96 9.92 5.56
C PRO A 46 -0.84 8.40 5.67
N GLU A 47 -2.00 7.74 5.62
CA GLU A 47 -2.17 6.29 5.57
C GLU A 47 -2.59 5.83 4.16
N PRO A 48 -2.45 4.52 3.83
CA PRO A 48 -2.91 4.01 2.54
C PRO A 48 -4.40 4.32 2.32
N GLY A 49 -4.74 4.94 1.20
CA GLY A 49 -6.10 5.41 0.91
C GLY A 49 -6.37 6.87 1.23
N ASP A 50 -5.49 7.56 1.94
CA ASP A 50 -5.61 8.99 2.13
C ASP A 50 -5.41 9.75 0.82
N VAL A 51 -6.12 10.86 0.68
CA VAL A 51 -6.04 11.73 -0.51
C VAL A 51 -4.61 12.24 -0.69
N PHE A 52 -4.05 12.00 -1.87
CA PHE A 52 -2.78 12.58 -2.26
C PHE A 52 -2.99 14.01 -2.75
N THR A 53 -2.38 14.99 -2.08
CA THR A 53 -2.66 16.42 -2.29
C THR A 53 -1.58 17.12 -3.12
N GLU A 54 -1.87 18.33 -3.60
CA GLU A 54 -0.84 19.18 -4.23
C GLU A 54 0.33 19.51 -3.29
N ALA A 55 0.08 19.57 -1.99
CA ALA A 55 1.16 19.73 -1.01
C ALA A 55 2.07 18.49 -0.99
N HIS A 56 1.50 17.29 -1.05
CA HIS A 56 2.26 16.04 -1.18
C HIS A 56 3.06 16.00 -2.49
N LEU A 57 2.46 16.44 -3.61
CA LEU A 57 3.18 16.54 -4.90
C LEU A 57 4.35 17.51 -4.82
N GLY A 58 4.16 18.69 -4.21
CA GLY A 58 5.23 19.67 -4.03
C GLY A 58 6.38 19.14 -3.18
N ILE A 59 6.05 18.38 -2.13
CA ILE A 59 7.00 17.69 -1.25
C ILE A 59 7.78 16.62 -2.04
N TRP A 60 7.10 15.78 -2.83
CA TRP A 60 7.73 14.83 -3.76
C TRP A 60 8.70 15.53 -4.71
N ASN A 61 8.22 16.52 -5.45
CA ASN A 61 9.02 17.23 -6.43
C ASN A 61 10.23 17.93 -5.80
N GLY A 62 10.08 18.51 -4.61
CA GLY A 62 11.18 19.13 -3.88
C GLY A 62 12.28 18.13 -3.48
N ALA A 63 11.89 16.92 -3.05
CA ALA A 63 12.84 15.90 -2.59
C ALA A 63 13.55 15.16 -3.73
N THR A 64 12.95 15.13 -4.92
CA THR A 64 13.45 14.33 -6.06
C THR A 64 14.33 15.11 -7.03
N VAL A 65 14.46 16.44 -6.88
CA VAL A 65 15.29 17.29 -7.75
C VAL A 65 16.72 16.75 -7.92
N ALA A 66 17.36 16.34 -6.81
CA ALA A 66 18.73 15.83 -6.83
C ALA A 66 18.89 14.49 -7.57
N PHE A 67 17.77 13.79 -7.82
CA PHE A 67 17.72 12.48 -8.49
C PHE A 67 17.22 12.59 -9.94
N GLY A 68 17.04 13.81 -10.47
CA GLY A 68 16.53 14.06 -11.82
C GLY A 68 15.01 14.09 -11.92
N GLY A 69 14.30 14.06 -10.79
CA GLY A 69 12.86 14.36 -10.70
C GLY A 69 12.59 15.85 -10.54
N GLY A 70 11.47 16.17 -9.90
CA GLY A 70 11.13 17.54 -9.49
C GLY A 70 10.14 18.28 -10.38
N SER A 71 9.58 17.61 -11.38
CA SER A 71 8.56 18.15 -12.28
C SER A 71 7.43 17.17 -12.56
N ASP A 72 7.22 16.20 -11.67
CA ASP A 72 6.15 15.21 -11.81
C ASP A 72 4.78 15.89 -11.60
N ALA A 73 3.77 15.42 -12.34
CA ALA A 73 2.36 15.58 -12.02
C ALA A 73 1.85 14.36 -11.24
N MET A 74 0.69 14.45 -10.58
CA MET A 74 0.11 13.30 -9.85
C MET A 74 -0.08 12.06 -10.75
N GLN A 75 -0.42 12.27 -12.02
CA GLN A 75 -0.56 11.22 -13.03
C GLN A 75 0.76 10.53 -13.36
N ASP A 76 1.91 11.18 -13.14
CA ASP A 76 3.21 10.58 -13.39
C ASP A 76 3.60 9.57 -12.30
N LEU A 77 2.88 9.61 -11.17
CA LEU A 77 3.17 8.87 -9.94
C LEU A 77 2.26 7.66 -9.73
N VAL A 78 1.32 7.41 -10.64
CA VAL A 78 0.49 6.20 -10.67
C VAL A 78 1.29 4.99 -11.19
N PRO A 79 0.81 3.73 -11.02
CA PRO A 79 1.40 2.58 -11.68
C PRO A 79 1.61 2.80 -13.19
N GLY A 80 2.84 2.64 -13.67
CA GLY A 80 3.20 2.88 -15.07
C GLY A 80 3.20 4.35 -15.52
N GLY A 81 3.14 5.29 -14.57
CA GLY A 81 3.22 6.72 -14.83
C GLY A 81 4.57 7.20 -15.36
N GLY A 82 4.60 8.46 -15.79
CA GLY A 82 5.74 9.08 -16.48
C GLY A 82 6.89 9.57 -15.60
N THR A 83 6.95 9.22 -14.31
CA THR A 83 7.95 9.80 -13.42
C THR A 83 9.39 9.46 -13.84
N ALA A 84 10.27 10.45 -13.76
CA ALA A 84 11.70 10.26 -14.00
C ALA A 84 12.33 9.26 -13.00
N LEU A 85 11.68 9.03 -11.86
CA LEU A 85 12.12 8.08 -10.84
C LEU A 85 11.45 6.71 -10.95
N ALA A 86 10.93 6.33 -12.12
CA ALA A 86 10.20 5.06 -12.30
C ALA A 86 11.00 3.83 -11.84
N MET A 87 12.33 3.84 -11.99
CA MET A 87 13.19 2.74 -11.52
C MET A 87 13.28 2.63 -9.99
N TYR A 88 13.00 3.71 -9.26
CA TYR A 88 13.04 3.76 -7.79
C TYR A 88 11.65 3.59 -7.17
N VAL A 89 10.62 4.14 -7.82
CA VAL A 89 9.21 3.98 -7.41
C VAL A 89 8.71 2.55 -7.68
N GLY A 90 9.26 1.89 -8.71
CA GLY A 90 8.81 0.58 -9.13
C GLY A 90 7.45 0.60 -9.85
N ALA A 91 6.98 -0.57 -10.23
CA ALA A 91 5.78 -0.71 -11.07
C ALA A 91 4.48 -0.29 -10.36
N GLY A 92 4.47 -0.24 -9.02
CA GLY A 92 3.29 0.08 -8.22
C GLY A 92 2.96 1.56 -8.09
N GLY A 93 3.82 2.47 -8.56
CA GLY A 93 3.64 3.91 -8.32
C GLY A 93 3.73 4.28 -6.83
N ILE A 94 3.58 5.57 -6.53
CA ILE A 94 3.41 6.04 -5.14
C ILE A 94 1.96 6.46 -4.81
N VAL A 95 1.12 6.58 -5.83
CA VAL A 95 -0.31 6.87 -5.70
C VAL A 95 -1.11 5.94 -6.60
N GLN A 96 -2.42 5.85 -6.35
CA GLN A 96 -3.36 5.22 -7.26
C GLN A 96 -4.55 6.11 -7.55
N TRP A 97 -5.23 5.84 -8.66
CA TRP A 97 -6.45 6.54 -9.05
C TRP A 97 -7.55 6.26 -8.03
N SER A 98 -8.23 7.30 -7.54
CA SER A 98 -9.25 7.17 -6.50
C SER A 98 -10.64 6.82 -7.06
N ASN A 99 -10.75 5.82 -7.95
CA ASN A 99 -12.05 5.28 -8.35
C ASN A 99 -12.59 4.32 -7.29
N LEU A 100 -12.75 4.81 -6.06
CA LEU A 100 -13.09 4.01 -4.88
C LEU A 100 -14.38 3.19 -5.07
N SER A 101 -15.31 3.66 -5.90
CA SER A 101 -16.56 2.96 -6.22
C SER A 101 -16.39 1.70 -7.08
N ALA A 102 -15.23 1.51 -7.69
CA ALA A 102 -14.90 0.35 -8.50
C ALA A 102 -13.66 -0.39 -7.98
N MET A 103 -13.19 -0.07 -6.78
CA MET A 103 -12.07 -0.78 -6.18
C MET A 103 -12.59 -2.03 -5.45
N PRO A 104 -11.98 -3.20 -5.68
CA PRO A 104 -12.24 -4.36 -4.86
C PRO A 104 -11.66 -4.19 -3.46
N VAL A 105 -12.21 -4.92 -2.50
CA VAL A 105 -11.82 -4.89 -1.09
C VAL A 105 -11.54 -6.31 -0.61
N ALA A 106 -10.45 -6.48 0.13
CA ALA A 106 -10.16 -7.69 0.89
C ALA A 106 -10.40 -7.41 2.38
N THR A 107 -11.24 -8.22 3.02
CA THR A 107 -11.52 -8.15 4.47
C THR A 107 -11.18 -9.48 5.14
N ASN A 108 -11.19 -9.52 6.48
CA ASN A 108 -10.93 -10.73 7.26
C ASN A 108 -9.61 -11.43 6.90
N VAL A 109 -8.58 -10.64 6.55
CA VAL A 109 -7.25 -11.16 6.22
C VAL A 109 -6.65 -11.81 7.47
N SER A 110 -6.30 -13.10 7.38
CA SER A 110 -5.74 -13.86 8.50
C SER A 110 -4.80 -14.97 8.04
N VAL A 111 -3.87 -15.34 8.91
CA VAL A 111 -2.98 -16.49 8.71
C VAL A 111 -3.63 -17.74 9.34
N THR A 112 -3.61 -18.85 8.61
CA THR A 112 -4.07 -20.16 9.09
C THR A 112 -2.97 -21.22 8.95
N PRO A 113 -2.82 -22.13 9.93
CA PRO A 113 -3.53 -22.17 11.21
C PRO A 113 -3.12 -21.01 12.14
N ALA A 114 -3.98 -20.63 13.08
CA ALA A 114 -3.73 -19.52 14.02
C ALA A 114 -2.70 -19.85 15.13
N SER A 115 -2.23 -21.09 15.19
CA SER A 115 -1.17 -21.54 16.10
C SER A 115 -0.27 -22.55 15.39
N PRO A 116 0.50 -22.11 14.39
CA PRO A 116 1.32 -22.96 13.55
C PRO A 116 2.61 -23.39 14.26
N GLY A 117 3.05 -24.62 14.00
CA GLY A 117 4.41 -25.07 14.25
C GLY A 117 5.37 -24.73 13.09
N VAL A 118 6.66 -24.99 13.30
CA VAL A 118 7.74 -24.71 12.32
C VAL A 118 7.58 -25.39 10.96
N ASP A 119 6.87 -26.51 10.91
CA ASP A 119 6.66 -27.31 9.69
C ASP A 119 5.22 -27.19 9.15
N ASP A 120 4.37 -26.36 9.76
CA ASP A 120 2.98 -26.21 9.33
C ASP A 120 2.90 -25.40 8.04
N ALA A 121 2.07 -25.88 7.11
CA ALA A 121 1.76 -25.12 5.91
C ALA A 121 0.86 -23.93 6.27
N LEU A 122 1.37 -22.71 6.02
CA LEU A 122 0.63 -21.48 6.24
C LEU A 122 -0.20 -21.12 5.02
N ALA A 123 -1.43 -20.66 5.24
CA ALA A 123 -2.28 -20.08 4.22
C ALA A 123 -2.79 -18.70 4.69
N CYS A 124 -2.75 -17.72 3.79
CA CYS A 124 -3.38 -16.42 3.99
C CYS A 124 -4.81 -16.51 3.48
N VAL A 125 -5.79 -16.35 4.36
CA VAL A 125 -7.21 -16.41 4.02
C VAL A 125 -7.81 -15.02 4.16
N TYR A 126 -8.77 -14.71 3.29
CA TYR A 126 -9.44 -13.41 3.24
C TYR A 126 -10.79 -13.54 2.53
N GLU A 127 -11.63 -12.54 2.70
CA GLU A 127 -12.89 -12.36 1.97
C GLU A 127 -12.71 -11.28 0.91
N TYR A 128 -13.00 -11.63 -0.35
CA TYR A 128 -12.94 -10.71 -1.46
C TYR A 128 -14.34 -10.18 -1.79
N THR A 129 -14.46 -8.86 -1.95
CA THR A 129 -15.69 -8.22 -2.45
C THR A 129 -15.33 -7.23 -3.54
N ASP A 130 -16.00 -7.36 -4.68
CA ASP A 130 -15.88 -6.44 -5.80
C ASP A 130 -17.23 -5.78 -6.12
N PRO A 131 -17.30 -4.45 -6.29
CA PRO A 131 -18.56 -3.77 -6.58
C PRO A 131 -19.15 -4.06 -7.97
N GLN A 132 -18.34 -4.53 -8.92
CA GLN A 132 -18.76 -4.90 -10.28
C GLN A 132 -19.10 -6.40 -10.40
N GLY A 133 -18.68 -7.21 -9.42
CA GLY A 133 -18.84 -8.67 -9.42
C GLY A 133 -17.74 -9.39 -10.21
N ASP A 134 -16.61 -8.73 -10.44
CA ASP A 134 -15.45 -9.29 -11.13
C ASP A 134 -14.70 -10.32 -10.26
N VAL A 135 -13.92 -11.18 -10.91
CA VAL A 135 -13.22 -12.30 -10.26
C VAL A 135 -11.98 -11.80 -9.52
N ASP A 136 -11.72 -12.39 -8.36
CA ASP A 136 -10.53 -12.12 -7.55
C ASP A 136 -9.22 -12.44 -8.30
N ALA A 137 -8.39 -11.42 -8.47
CA ALA A 137 -7.03 -11.45 -9.00
C ALA A 137 -6.01 -10.86 -7.99
N SER A 138 -6.33 -10.93 -6.69
CA SER A 138 -5.53 -10.36 -5.61
C SER A 138 -4.15 -10.99 -5.47
N SER A 139 -3.21 -10.22 -4.92
CA SER A 139 -1.86 -10.70 -4.57
C SER A 139 -1.66 -10.78 -3.06
N VAL A 140 -1.09 -11.88 -2.60
CA VAL A 140 -0.72 -12.09 -1.20
C VAL A 140 0.77 -11.76 -1.04
N ARG A 141 1.12 -11.14 0.09
CA ARG A 141 2.51 -10.93 0.50
C ARG A 141 2.68 -11.33 1.96
N TRP A 142 3.79 -11.99 2.26
CA TRP A 142 4.10 -12.50 3.58
C TRP A 142 5.24 -11.73 4.24
N TYR A 143 5.23 -11.77 5.57
CA TYR A 143 6.21 -11.15 6.44
C TYR A 143 6.65 -12.11 7.52
N VAL A 144 7.96 -12.10 7.80
CA VAL A 144 8.55 -12.79 8.96
C VAL A 144 9.33 -11.75 9.76
N ASN A 145 9.00 -11.61 11.04
CA ASN A 145 9.59 -10.61 11.93
C ASN A 145 9.55 -9.20 11.33
N ASN A 146 8.40 -8.81 10.77
CA ASN A 146 8.14 -7.55 10.05
C ASN A 146 8.96 -7.33 8.77
N VAL A 147 9.68 -8.33 8.28
CA VAL A 147 10.41 -8.27 7.02
C VAL A 147 9.62 -8.99 5.94
N SER A 148 9.33 -8.30 4.83
CA SER A 148 8.66 -8.95 3.70
C SER A 148 9.56 -10.01 3.08
N ILE A 149 8.97 -11.18 2.85
CA ILE A 149 9.62 -12.34 2.23
C ILE A 149 9.06 -12.66 0.84
N GLY A 150 8.15 -11.83 0.32
CA GLY A 150 7.52 -11.98 -0.99
C GLY A 150 6.15 -12.66 -0.95
N GLU A 151 5.71 -13.22 -2.07
CA GLU A 151 4.34 -13.72 -2.28
C GLU A 151 4.13 -15.18 -1.86
N ASP A 152 5.19 -15.90 -1.50
CA ASP A 152 5.14 -17.33 -1.18
C ASP A 152 5.99 -17.70 0.06
N VAL A 153 5.33 -18.18 1.13
CA VAL A 153 5.99 -18.69 2.36
C VAL A 153 6.49 -20.11 2.23
N ALA A 154 6.04 -20.90 1.25
CA ALA A 154 6.31 -22.33 1.19
C ALA A 154 7.81 -22.67 1.08
N THR A 155 8.68 -21.68 0.90
CA THR A 155 10.14 -21.83 0.80
C THR A 155 10.92 -21.22 1.97
N VAL A 156 10.26 -20.59 2.94
CA VAL A 156 10.93 -19.92 4.06
C VAL A 156 11.03 -20.85 5.26
N SER A 157 12.24 -21.05 5.77
CA SER A 157 12.48 -21.82 7.00
C SER A 157 12.08 -20.98 8.20
N LEU A 158 11.08 -21.44 8.94
CA LEU A 158 10.57 -20.81 10.15
C LEU A 158 11.16 -21.47 11.40
N SER A 159 11.33 -20.68 12.45
CA SER A 159 11.78 -21.12 13.78
C SER A 159 10.73 -20.78 14.83
N THR A 160 10.68 -21.58 15.90
CA THR A 160 9.86 -21.27 17.07
C THR A 160 10.17 -19.86 17.57
N GLY A 161 9.12 -19.05 17.74
CA GLY A 161 9.20 -17.65 18.14
C GLY A 161 9.23 -16.66 16.98
N ASP A 162 9.35 -17.09 15.73
CA ASP A 162 9.16 -16.20 14.58
C ASP A 162 7.73 -15.63 14.58
N VAL A 163 7.61 -14.36 14.23
CA VAL A 163 6.32 -13.69 14.05
C VAL A 163 6.01 -13.65 12.57
N VAL A 164 4.87 -14.22 12.17
CA VAL A 164 4.42 -14.29 10.79
C VAL A 164 3.10 -13.54 10.62
N SER A 165 3.02 -12.75 9.55
CA SER A 165 1.78 -12.14 9.09
C SER A 165 1.71 -12.16 7.56
N CYS A 166 0.51 -11.98 7.03
CA CYS A 166 0.29 -11.83 5.60
C CYS A 166 -0.48 -10.55 5.30
N SER A 167 -0.43 -10.11 4.06
CA SER A 167 -1.24 -9.01 3.56
C SER A 167 -1.75 -9.32 2.17
N VAL A 168 -2.91 -8.77 1.85
CA VAL A 168 -3.58 -8.96 0.56
C VAL A 168 -3.74 -7.59 -0.09
N LEU A 169 -3.25 -7.46 -1.32
CA LEU A 169 -3.59 -6.33 -2.18
C LEU A 169 -4.73 -6.78 -3.10
N PRO A 170 -5.98 -6.36 -2.84
CA PRO A 170 -7.13 -6.76 -3.63
C PRO A 170 -7.03 -6.25 -5.07
N SER A 171 -7.42 -7.09 -6.02
CA SER A 171 -7.55 -6.69 -7.43
C SER A 171 -8.60 -7.53 -8.15
N ASP A 172 -9.30 -6.90 -9.09
CA ASP A 172 -10.26 -7.53 -10.02
C ASP A 172 -9.62 -7.80 -11.41
N GLY A 173 -8.30 -7.57 -11.53
CA GLY A 173 -7.53 -7.63 -12.78
C GLY A 173 -7.54 -6.33 -13.60
N ILE A 174 -8.31 -5.33 -13.20
CA ILE A 174 -8.45 -4.00 -13.84
C ILE A 174 -8.11 -2.88 -12.83
N ASN A 175 -8.82 -2.86 -11.72
CA ASN A 175 -8.68 -1.97 -10.58
C ASN A 175 -7.94 -2.67 -9.43
N PRO A 176 -6.91 -2.02 -8.86
CA PRO A 176 -6.38 -2.38 -7.55
C PRO A 176 -7.23 -1.74 -6.44
N GLY A 177 -7.29 -2.37 -5.27
CA GLY A 177 -7.76 -1.75 -4.03
C GLY A 177 -6.62 -1.38 -3.09
N PHE A 178 -6.88 -1.45 -1.78
CA PHE A 178 -5.89 -1.13 -0.75
C PHE A 178 -5.38 -2.39 -0.06
N ARG A 179 -4.07 -2.43 0.19
CA ARG A 179 -3.44 -3.55 0.90
C ARG A 179 -3.99 -3.63 2.32
N ASN A 180 -4.46 -4.81 2.71
CA ASN A 180 -4.95 -5.12 4.05
C ASN A 180 -4.06 -6.18 4.68
N HIS A 181 -3.70 -6.01 5.96
CA HIS A 181 -2.80 -6.89 6.69
C HIS A 181 -3.58 -7.78 7.66
N SER A 182 -3.08 -8.98 7.91
CA SER A 182 -3.54 -9.83 9.00
C SER A 182 -2.99 -9.34 10.33
N ASP A 183 -3.55 -9.88 11.41
CA ASP A 183 -2.87 -9.92 12.70
C ASP A 183 -1.60 -10.79 12.62
N ASP A 184 -0.70 -10.58 13.58
CA ASP A 184 0.51 -11.39 13.77
C ASP A 184 0.20 -12.75 14.40
N VAL A 185 0.87 -13.78 13.90
CA VAL A 185 0.83 -15.15 14.44
C VAL A 185 2.25 -15.59 14.80
N VAL A 186 2.42 -16.15 16.00
CA VAL A 186 3.72 -16.63 16.48
C VAL A 186 3.88 -18.11 16.19
N ILE A 187 5.02 -18.49 15.63
CA ILE A 187 5.39 -19.89 15.39
C ILE A 187 5.70 -20.59 16.72
N GLY A 188 5.04 -21.72 16.97
CA GLY A 188 5.15 -22.54 18.17
C GLY A 188 6.40 -23.42 18.26
#